data_AF-A0A538PW62-F1
#
_entry.id   AF-A0A538PW62-F1
#
_cell.length_a   1.000
_cell.length_b   1.000
_cell.length_c   1.000
_cell.angle_alpha   90.00
_cell.angle_beta   90.00
_cell.angle_gamma   90.00
#
_symmetry.space_group_name_H-M   'P 1'
#
loop_
_entity.id
_entity.type
_entity.pdbx_description
1 polymer ?
#
loop_
_entity_poly.entity_id
_entity_poly.type
_entity_poly.pdbx_seq_one_letter_code
_entity_poly.pdbx_strand_id
1 'polypeptide(L)'
;MRIAWVVVVLCLAGAVAACKDRSDAATPDPAAIKAQQDLMKRRDALLENRQRLENQRKLVVEQIQKAEAAGGDTKELTKQRDELTAQIDGQSAELGQMSDKLESLSTKLDSAAEIAGREDRLAQREGKVAAREATIGERERTLAAREEKLAQREKETCGTAPPMIIQAGKADGKYTKADVQPLLARARATMLKKGVLVPDLPGPAQGLEGESTRAMADGDWGKAYFAAAQLVAMVDAVKIDRAFIQTKMTRLSAQVKASKPDDATNQQLSSALSDVMQKYNDGNFAAANQRLNQLAGLLK
;
A
#
# COMPACT_ATOMS: atom_id res chain seq x y z
N MET A 1 -17.92 50.15 -3.90
CA MET A 1 -17.19 48.89 -3.66
C MET A 1 -17.62 47.89 -4.73
N ARG A 2 -16.68 47.40 -5.54
CA ARG A 2 -16.93 46.50 -6.67
C ARG A 2 -17.02 45.06 -6.15
N ILE A 3 -18.20 44.43 -6.22
CA ILE A 3 -18.37 43.01 -5.91
C ILE A 3 -18.30 42.25 -7.23
N ALA A 4 -17.26 41.43 -7.35
CA ALA A 4 -16.95 40.64 -8.53
C ALA A 4 -18.02 39.56 -8.75
N TRP A 5 -18.59 39.54 -9.95
CA TRP A 5 -19.42 38.44 -10.43
C TRP A 5 -18.52 37.26 -10.80
N VAL A 6 -18.58 36.18 -10.03
CA VAL A 6 -18.02 34.89 -10.44
C VAL A 6 -19.11 34.16 -11.22
N VAL A 7 -19.04 34.26 -12.55
CA VAL A 7 -19.85 33.44 -13.46
C VAL A 7 -19.10 32.12 -13.66
N VAL A 8 -19.57 31.04 -13.05
CA VAL A 8 -19.12 29.68 -13.37
C VAL A 8 -19.94 29.20 -14.57
N VAL A 9 -19.40 29.41 -15.77
CA VAL A 9 -19.87 28.75 -16.99
C VAL A 9 -19.27 27.34 -17.02
N LEU A 10 -20.07 26.32 -16.74
CA LEU A 10 -19.69 24.92 -16.97
C LEU A 10 -20.18 24.50 -18.35
N CYS A 11 -19.36 24.76 -19.37
CA CYS A 11 -19.53 24.18 -20.70
C CYS A 11 -19.03 22.72 -20.66
N LEU A 12 -19.94 21.76 -20.85
CA LEU A 12 -19.59 20.39 -21.21
C LEU A 12 -20.62 19.87 -22.22
N ALA A 13 -20.38 20.19 -23.49
CA ALA A 13 -21.00 19.53 -24.62
C ALA A 13 -19.90 19.19 -25.65
N GLY A 14 -19.77 17.90 -25.95
CA GLY A 14 -19.30 17.42 -27.26
C GLY A 14 -17.85 16.95 -27.37
N ALA A 15 -17.61 15.65 -27.12
CA ALA A 15 -16.70 14.85 -27.93
C ALA A 15 -17.17 13.39 -27.93
N VAL A 16 -17.68 12.96 -29.08
CA VAL A 16 -18.17 11.62 -29.38
C VAL A 16 -17.02 10.81 -29.96
N ALA A 17 -16.60 9.72 -29.32
CA ALA A 17 -16.08 8.50 -29.97
C ALA A 17 -15.76 7.39 -28.95
N ALA A 18 -16.54 6.30 -29.04
CA ALA A 18 -16.18 4.91 -28.79
C ALA A 18 -15.41 4.53 -27.50
N CYS A 19 -16.14 4.10 -26.47
CA CYS A 19 -16.04 2.75 -25.90
C CYS A 19 -17.24 2.49 -24.98
N LYS A 20 -17.87 1.34 -25.21
CA LYS A 20 -19.05 0.80 -24.53
C LYS A 20 -18.62 0.30 -23.14
N ASP A 21 -19.51 0.41 -22.17
CA ASP A 21 -19.36 0.04 -20.75
C ASP A 21 -18.63 1.07 -19.87
N ARG A 22 -19.32 2.19 -19.62
CA ARG A 22 -19.09 3.00 -18.42
C ARG A 22 -20.39 3.01 -17.63
N SER A 23 -20.37 2.27 -16.54
CA SER A 23 -21.34 2.30 -15.44
C SER A 23 -21.80 3.72 -15.15
N ASP A 24 -23.11 3.87 -15.05
CA ASP A 24 -23.84 5.10 -14.80
C ASP A 24 -23.19 5.93 -13.69
N ALA A 25 -22.41 6.94 -14.08
CA ALA A 25 -22.10 8.04 -13.19
C ALA A 25 -23.45 8.67 -12.84
N ALA A 26 -23.83 8.60 -11.56
CA ALA A 26 -25.09 9.09 -11.05
C ALA A 26 -25.31 10.53 -11.54
N THR A 27 -26.08 10.66 -12.63
CA THR A 27 -26.52 11.95 -13.14
C THR A 27 -27.32 12.59 -12.01
N PRO A 28 -27.03 13.86 -11.64
CA PRO A 28 -27.75 14.50 -10.56
C PRO A 28 -29.24 14.43 -10.87
N ASP A 29 -30.04 14.03 -9.88
CA ASP A 29 -31.48 13.80 -10.03
C ASP A 29 -32.12 14.99 -10.79
N PRO A 30 -32.68 14.77 -11.99
CA PRO A 30 -33.29 15.83 -12.80
C PRO A 30 -34.36 16.62 -12.02
N ALA A 31 -35.04 15.97 -11.07
CA ALA A 31 -36.01 16.62 -10.21
C ALA A 31 -35.36 17.59 -9.22
N ALA A 32 -34.18 17.25 -8.67
CA ALA A 32 -33.44 18.10 -7.75
C ALA A 32 -32.88 19.35 -8.45
N ILE A 33 -32.36 19.20 -9.67
CA ILE A 33 -31.90 20.33 -10.50
C ILE A 33 -33.07 21.28 -10.79
N LYS A 34 -34.23 20.74 -11.18
CA LYS A 34 -35.42 21.54 -11.46
C LYS A 34 -35.90 22.29 -10.22
N ALA A 35 -35.93 21.63 -9.06
CA ALA A 35 -36.29 22.26 -7.79
C ALA A 35 -35.34 23.41 -7.41
N GLN A 36 -34.03 23.26 -7.64
CA GLN A 36 -33.06 24.32 -7.40
C GLN A 36 -33.26 25.51 -8.36
N GLN A 37 -33.53 25.25 -9.64
CA GLN A 37 -33.81 26.30 -10.62
C GLN A 37 -35.09 27.08 -10.27
N ASP A 38 -36.13 26.39 -9.84
CA ASP A 38 -37.40 27.03 -9.45
C ASP A 38 -37.23 27.87 -8.18
N LEU A 39 -36.40 27.43 -7.22
CA LEU A 39 -36.03 28.23 -6.04
C LEU A 39 -35.24 29.49 -6.42
N MET A 40 -34.29 29.40 -7.36
CA MET A 40 -33.56 30.57 -7.83
C MET A 40 -34.46 31.59 -8.52
N LYS A 41 -35.37 31.14 -9.39
CA LYS A 41 -36.36 32.01 -10.03
C LYS A 41 -37.25 32.71 -9.01
N ARG A 42 -37.70 31.98 -7.98
CA ARG A 42 -38.52 32.55 -6.90
C ARG A 42 -37.75 33.57 -6.07
N ARG A 43 -36.46 33.31 -5.79
CA ARG A 43 -35.56 34.27 -5.14
C ARG A 43 -35.43 35.56 -5.95
N ASP A 44 -35.16 35.44 -7.24
CA ASP A 44 -34.95 36.59 -8.11
C ASP A 44 -36.24 37.42 -8.27
N ALA A 45 -37.40 36.77 -8.37
CA ALA A 45 -38.70 37.44 -8.37
C ALA A 45 -38.98 38.20 -7.05
N LEU A 46 -38.58 37.62 -5.91
CA LEU A 46 -38.73 38.27 -4.59
C LEU A 46 -37.77 39.46 -4.44
N LEU A 47 -36.55 39.38 -4.97
CA LEU A 47 -35.62 40.51 -5.00
C LEU A 47 -36.15 41.66 -5.85
N GLU A 48 -36.73 41.37 -7.02
CA GLU A 48 -37.33 42.39 -7.88
C GLU A 48 -38.54 43.06 -7.20
N ASN A 49 -39.42 42.26 -6.59
CA ASN A 49 -40.56 42.78 -5.84
C ASN A 49 -40.14 43.66 -4.67
N ARG A 50 -39.12 43.24 -3.91
CA ARG A 50 -38.55 44.04 -2.82
C ARG A 50 -38.05 45.38 -3.33
N GLN A 51 -37.32 45.39 -4.45
CA GLN A 51 -36.80 46.63 -5.04
C GLN A 51 -37.94 47.57 -5.46
N ARG A 52 -39.05 47.04 -5.99
CA ARG A 52 -40.25 47.82 -6.29
C ARG A 52 -40.88 48.42 -5.03
N LEU A 53 -41.05 47.64 -3.97
CA LEU A 53 -41.57 48.11 -2.69
C LEU A 53 -40.68 49.18 -2.04
N GLU A 54 -39.36 49.02 -2.11
CA GLU A 54 -38.41 50.02 -1.62
C GLU A 54 -38.52 51.35 -2.38
N ASN A 55 -38.70 51.30 -3.70
CA ASN A 55 -38.93 52.49 -4.52
C ASN A 55 -40.27 53.16 -4.19
N GLN A 56 -41.34 52.39 -4.00
CA GLN A 56 -42.64 52.91 -3.55
C GLN A 56 -42.55 53.55 -2.17
N ARG A 57 -41.86 52.91 -1.22
CA ARG A 57 -41.62 53.44 0.13
C ARG A 57 -40.90 54.78 0.07
N LYS A 58 -39.87 54.92 -0.78
CA LYS A 58 -39.17 56.20 -0.97
C LYS A 58 -40.10 57.30 -1.48
N LEU A 59 -40.95 57.00 -2.47
CA LEU A 59 -41.93 57.95 -3.00
C LEU A 59 -42.94 58.40 -1.93
N VAL A 60 -43.44 57.47 -1.11
CA VAL A 60 -44.36 57.81 -0.01
C VAL A 60 -43.66 58.68 1.05
N VAL A 61 -42.40 58.40 1.38
CA VAL A 61 -41.61 59.23 2.30
C VAL A 61 -41.42 60.65 1.75
N GLU A 62 -41.14 60.80 0.45
CA GLU A 62 -41.06 62.12 -0.18
C GLU A 62 -42.41 62.87 -0.16
N GLN A 63 -43.53 62.16 -0.33
CA GLN A 63 -44.88 62.74 -0.21
C GLN A 63 -45.18 63.20 1.21
N ILE A 64 -44.79 62.42 2.23
CA ILE A 64 -44.91 62.80 3.65
C ILE A 64 -44.15 64.12 3.90
N GLN A 65 -42.89 64.21 3.46
CA GLN A 65 -42.08 65.42 3.64
C GLN A 65 -42.73 66.66 2.99
N LYS A 66 -43.29 66.51 1.79
CA LYS A 66 -44.00 67.61 1.10
C LYS A 66 -45.28 68.01 1.82
N ALA A 67 -46.04 67.05 2.32
CA ALA A 67 -47.28 67.30 3.07
C ALA A 67 -46.98 67.98 4.42
N GLU A 68 -45.93 67.56 5.13
CA GLU A 68 -45.46 68.20 6.37
C GLU A 68 -45.04 69.65 6.14
N ALA A 69 -44.27 69.91 5.08
CA ALA A 69 -43.85 71.28 4.71
C ALA A 69 -45.02 72.20 4.35
N ALA A 70 -46.14 71.64 3.87
CA ALA A 70 -47.37 72.36 3.55
C ALA A 70 -48.36 72.43 4.73
N GLY A 71 -48.05 71.83 5.88
CA GLY A 71 -48.94 71.77 7.05
C GLY A 71 -50.16 70.84 6.89
N GLY A 72 -50.11 69.88 5.96
CA GLY A 72 -51.18 68.91 5.69
C GLY A 72 -51.17 67.70 6.63
N ASP A 73 -52.24 66.89 6.58
CA ASP A 73 -52.36 65.64 7.35
C ASP A 73 -51.55 64.50 6.71
N THR A 74 -50.69 63.85 7.48
CA THR A 74 -49.79 62.76 7.04
C THR A 74 -50.14 61.38 7.59
N LYS A 75 -51.24 61.24 8.35
CA LYS A 75 -51.62 59.96 8.99
C LYS A 75 -51.79 58.80 8.00
N GLU A 76 -52.42 59.04 6.86
CA GLU A 76 -52.67 57.96 5.90
C GLU A 76 -51.38 57.56 5.15
N LEU A 77 -50.53 58.53 4.81
CA LEU A 77 -49.24 58.29 4.17
C LEU A 77 -48.26 57.56 5.11
N THR A 78 -48.25 57.91 6.40
CA THR A 78 -47.42 57.22 7.40
C THR A 78 -47.85 55.77 7.57
N LYS A 79 -49.15 55.49 7.59
CA LYS A 79 -49.70 54.14 7.59
C LYS A 79 -49.30 53.34 6.35
N GLN A 80 -49.38 53.94 5.15
CA GLN A 80 -48.90 53.29 3.90
C GLN A 80 -47.40 52.98 3.95
N ARG A 81 -46.57 53.89 4.50
CA ARG A 81 -45.13 53.67 4.69
C ARG A 81 -44.84 52.54 5.67
N ASP A 82 -45.61 52.42 6.75
CA ASP A 82 -45.46 51.34 7.72
C ASP A 82 -45.87 49.99 7.13
N GLU A 83 -46.94 49.94 6.35
CA GLU A 83 -47.37 48.74 5.62
C GLU A 83 -46.35 48.29 4.58
N LEU A 84 -45.79 49.21 3.79
CA LEU A 84 -44.69 48.91 2.86
C LEU A 84 -43.44 48.42 3.60
N THR A 85 -43.14 48.99 4.77
CA THR A 85 -42.00 48.53 5.59
C THR A 85 -42.23 47.11 6.09
N ALA A 86 -43.42 46.80 6.60
CA ALA A 86 -43.77 45.45 7.03
C ALA A 86 -43.72 44.42 5.88
N GLN A 87 -44.12 44.80 4.66
CA GLN A 87 -44.01 43.94 3.48
C GLN A 87 -42.53 43.68 3.09
N ILE A 88 -41.68 44.70 3.14
CA ILE A 88 -40.24 44.56 2.88
C ILE A 88 -39.58 43.65 3.92
N ASP A 89 -39.95 43.80 5.20
CA ASP A 89 -39.41 42.96 6.28
C ASP A 89 -39.88 41.50 6.14
N GLY A 90 -41.14 41.28 5.76
CA GLY A 90 -41.66 39.95 5.43
C GLY A 90 -40.90 39.28 4.28
N GLN A 91 -40.69 40.01 3.17
CA GLN A 91 -39.90 39.50 2.04
C GLN A 91 -38.43 39.26 2.41
N SER A 92 -37.86 40.06 3.32
CA SER A 92 -36.50 39.84 3.85
C SER A 92 -36.39 38.50 4.56
N ALA A 93 -37.38 38.18 5.39
CA ALA A 93 -37.41 36.90 6.11
C ALA A 93 -37.56 35.71 5.15
N GLU A 94 -38.42 35.81 4.13
CA GLU A 94 -38.56 34.77 3.10
C GLU A 94 -37.27 34.57 2.29
N LEU A 95 -36.58 35.64 1.93
CA LEU A 95 -35.28 35.58 1.24
C LEU A 95 -34.22 34.88 2.10
N GLY A 96 -34.19 35.18 3.41
CA GLY A 96 -33.31 34.48 4.36
C GLY A 96 -33.56 32.97 4.36
N GLN A 97 -34.83 32.56 4.52
CA GLN A 97 -35.20 31.14 4.51
C GLN A 97 -34.87 30.42 3.19
N MET A 98 -35.00 31.11 2.04
CA MET A 98 -34.62 30.53 0.75
C MET A 98 -33.10 30.42 0.59
N SER A 99 -32.33 31.38 1.11
CA SER A 99 -30.87 31.32 1.14
C SER A 99 -30.40 30.10 1.93
N ASP A 100 -30.94 29.90 3.14
CA ASP A 100 -30.61 28.74 3.98
C ASP A 100 -30.97 27.42 3.29
N LYS A 101 -32.12 27.36 2.60
CA LYS A 101 -32.52 26.19 1.82
C LYS A 101 -31.55 25.90 0.67
N LEU A 102 -31.12 26.92 -0.07
CA LEU A 102 -30.15 26.76 -1.16
C LEU A 102 -28.80 26.28 -0.64
N GLU A 103 -28.32 26.82 0.48
CA GLU A 103 -27.07 26.36 1.11
C GLU A 103 -27.18 24.90 1.58
N SER A 104 -28.32 24.52 2.17
CA SER A 104 -28.58 23.13 2.56
C SER A 104 -28.64 22.16 1.37
N LEU A 105 -29.09 22.63 0.20
CA LEU A 105 -29.10 21.82 -1.02
C LEU A 105 -27.70 21.71 -1.64
N SER A 106 -26.92 22.79 -1.61
CA SER A 106 -25.53 22.79 -2.08
C SER A 106 -24.68 21.79 -1.30
N THR A 107 -24.74 21.84 0.03
CA THR A 107 -23.99 20.92 0.90
C THR A 107 -24.38 19.45 0.69
N LYS A 108 -25.67 19.17 0.40
CA LYS A 108 -26.12 17.82 0.03
C LYS A 108 -25.58 17.38 -1.32
N LEU A 109 -25.48 18.28 -2.29
CA LEU A 109 -24.92 17.98 -3.60
C LEU A 109 -23.42 17.68 -3.51
N ASP A 110 -22.68 18.46 -2.71
CA ASP A 110 -21.25 18.24 -2.47
C ASP A 110 -21.00 16.88 -1.82
N SER A 111 -21.81 16.51 -0.82
CA SER A 111 -21.70 15.18 -0.20
C SER A 111 -22.06 14.04 -1.15
N ALA A 112 -23.03 14.22 -2.05
CA ALA A 112 -23.31 13.24 -3.11
C ALA A 112 -22.14 13.07 -4.09
N ALA A 113 -21.48 14.17 -4.48
CA ALA A 113 -20.29 14.12 -5.32
C ALA A 113 -19.12 13.39 -4.65
N GLU A 114 -18.93 13.57 -3.34
CA GLU A 114 -17.96 12.79 -2.56
C GLU A 114 -18.28 11.30 -2.55
N ILE A 115 -19.56 10.93 -2.41
CA ILE A 115 -20.02 9.53 -2.43
C ILE A 115 -19.71 8.91 -3.79
N ALA A 116 -20.07 9.57 -4.90
CA ALA A 116 -19.75 9.09 -6.24
C ALA A 116 -18.24 8.87 -6.42
N GLY A 117 -17.41 9.79 -5.93
CA GLY A 117 -15.95 9.63 -5.94
C GLY A 117 -15.44 8.46 -5.09
N ARG A 118 -16.15 8.06 -4.04
CA ARG A 118 -15.83 6.85 -3.25
C ARG A 118 -16.23 5.58 -4.01
N GLU A 119 -17.39 5.58 -4.65
CA GLU A 119 -17.87 4.45 -5.46
C GLU A 119 -16.93 4.15 -6.64
N ASP A 120 -16.48 5.18 -7.36
CA ASP A 120 -15.48 5.01 -8.43
C ASP A 120 -14.19 4.35 -7.93
N ARG A 121 -13.73 4.73 -6.73
CA ARG A 121 -12.53 4.12 -6.12
C ARG A 121 -12.77 2.67 -5.72
N LEU A 122 -13.99 2.31 -5.31
CA LEU A 122 -14.36 0.93 -5.00
C LEU A 122 -14.41 0.09 -6.28
N ALA A 123 -15.08 0.57 -7.34
CA ALA A 123 -15.13 -0.10 -8.64
C ALA A 123 -13.72 -0.37 -9.21
N GLN A 124 -12.80 0.60 -9.08
CA GLN A 124 -11.40 0.39 -9.50
C GLN A 124 -10.67 -0.67 -8.67
N ARG A 125 -10.99 -0.81 -7.37
CA ARG A 125 -10.40 -1.84 -6.51
C ARG A 125 -10.95 -3.21 -6.88
N GLU A 126 -12.26 -3.31 -7.10
CA GLU A 126 -12.91 -4.55 -7.55
C GLU A 126 -12.33 -5.03 -8.88
N GLY A 127 -12.15 -4.14 -9.86
CA GLY A 127 -11.50 -4.49 -11.13
C GLY A 127 -10.06 -5.03 -10.95
N LYS A 128 -9.29 -4.46 -10.01
CA LYS A 128 -7.94 -4.96 -9.69
C LYS A 128 -7.98 -6.33 -9.01
N VAL A 129 -8.98 -6.60 -8.17
CA VAL A 129 -9.18 -7.90 -7.52
C VAL A 129 -9.54 -8.94 -8.57
N ALA A 130 -10.53 -8.67 -9.43
CA ALA A 130 -10.91 -9.57 -10.52
C ALA A 130 -9.73 -9.93 -11.44
N ALA A 131 -8.88 -8.96 -11.80
CA ALA A 131 -7.68 -9.21 -12.60
C ALA A 131 -6.66 -10.13 -11.89
N ARG A 132 -6.52 -9.99 -10.56
CA ARG A 132 -5.65 -10.86 -9.75
C ARG A 132 -6.22 -12.26 -9.66
N GLU A 133 -7.52 -12.41 -9.46
CA GLU A 133 -8.20 -13.71 -9.44
C GLU A 133 -8.05 -14.44 -10.78
N ALA A 134 -8.21 -13.74 -11.90
CA ALA A 134 -7.95 -14.31 -13.22
C ALA A 134 -6.51 -14.80 -13.38
N THR A 135 -5.53 -14.03 -12.87
CA THR A 135 -4.11 -14.42 -12.90
C THR A 135 -3.83 -15.64 -12.02
N ILE A 136 -4.47 -15.73 -10.84
CA ILE A 136 -4.35 -16.88 -9.95
C ILE A 136 -4.95 -18.12 -10.62
N GLY A 137 -6.15 -18.02 -11.19
CA GLY A 137 -6.78 -19.13 -11.92
C GLY A 137 -5.93 -19.66 -13.07
N GLU A 138 -5.22 -18.80 -13.81
CA GLU A 138 -4.30 -19.24 -14.86
C GLU A 138 -3.08 -19.98 -14.29
N ARG A 139 -2.54 -19.52 -13.15
CA ARG A 139 -1.45 -20.21 -12.46
C ARG A 139 -1.87 -21.58 -11.94
N GLU A 140 -3.08 -21.68 -11.40
CA GLU A 140 -3.64 -22.95 -10.94
C GLU A 140 -3.80 -23.95 -12.09
N ARG A 141 -4.33 -23.52 -13.25
CA ARG A 141 -4.36 -24.36 -14.46
C ARG A 141 -2.97 -24.81 -14.90
N THR A 142 -2.00 -23.90 -14.87
CA THR A 142 -0.61 -24.21 -15.24
C THR A 142 0.00 -25.24 -14.28
N LEU A 143 -0.27 -25.13 -12.97
CA LEU A 143 0.20 -26.08 -11.97
C LEU A 143 -0.47 -27.45 -12.16
N ALA A 144 -1.80 -27.48 -12.34
CA ALA A 144 -2.53 -28.72 -12.61
C ALA A 144 -1.98 -29.45 -13.85
N ALA A 145 -1.69 -28.73 -14.93
CA ALA A 145 -1.09 -29.32 -16.14
C ALA A 145 0.34 -29.85 -15.91
N ARG A 146 1.11 -29.25 -14.98
CA ARG A 146 2.44 -29.75 -14.59
C ARG A 146 2.35 -31.00 -13.73
N GLU A 147 1.40 -31.03 -12.82
CA GLU A 147 1.11 -32.20 -11.97
C GLU A 147 0.66 -33.38 -12.82
N GLU A 148 -0.21 -33.17 -13.81
CA GLU A 148 -0.62 -34.21 -14.75
C GLU A 148 0.59 -34.78 -15.52
N LYS A 149 1.48 -33.93 -16.05
CA LYS A 149 2.71 -34.37 -16.72
C LYS A 149 3.66 -35.11 -15.79
N LEU A 150 3.76 -34.71 -14.52
CA LEU A 150 4.54 -35.42 -13.52
C LEU A 150 3.94 -36.79 -13.23
N ALA A 151 2.63 -36.88 -13.02
CA ALA A 151 1.92 -38.14 -12.80
C ALA A 151 2.07 -39.09 -14.00
N GLN A 152 2.06 -38.59 -15.24
CA GLN A 152 2.35 -39.39 -16.44
C GLN A 152 3.77 -39.94 -16.43
N ARG A 153 4.77 -39.09 -16.13
CA ARG A 153 6.17 -39.55 -16.01
C ARG A 153 6.36 -40.54 -14.87
N GLU A 154 5.69 -40.34 -13.75
CA GLU A 154 5.69 -41.30 -12.63
C GLU A 154 5.09 -42.63 -13.05
N LYS A 155 3.98 -42.63 -13.79
CA LYS A 155 3.38 -43.86 -14.35
C LYS A 155 4.34 -44.58 -15.30
N GLU A 156 5.00 -43.85 -16.18
CA GLU A 156 5.98 -44.39 -17.13
C GLU A 156 7.24 -44.92 -16.44
N THR A 157 7.69 -44.27 -15.36
CA THR A 157 8.89 -44.67 -14.62
C THR A 157 8.62 -45.74 -13.58
N CYS A 158 7.44 -45.78 -12.95
CA CYS A 158 7.11 -46.74 -11.88
C CYS A 158 6.82 -48.16 -12.41
N GLY A 159 6.53 -48.32 -13.71
CA GLY A 159 6.46 -49.63 -14.37
C GLY A 159 7.81 -50.23 -14.76
N THR A 160 8.86 -49.41 -14.82
CA THR A 160 10.20 -49.79 -15.32
C THR A 160 11.32 -49.05 -14.57
N ALA A 161 11.19 -48.85 -13.26
CA ALA A 161 12.25 -48.23 -12.46
C ALA A 161 13.23 -49.33 -12.00
N PRO A 162 14.45 -49.42 -12.56
CA PRO A 162 15.55 -50.00 -11.80
C PRO A 162 15.72 -49.19 -10.51
N PRO A 163 16.16 -49.82 -9.41
CA PRO A 163 16.21 -49.19 -8.09
C PRO A 163 16.96 -47.85 -8.15
N MET A 164 16.39 -46.83 -7.50
CA MET A 164 17.03 -45.52 -7.32
C MET A 164 18.45 -45.72 -6.78
N ILE A 165 19.44 -45.49 -7.65
CA ILE A 165 20.82 -45.28 -7.26
C ILE A 165 20.82 -43.93 -6.55
N ILE A 166 20.70 -43.96 -5.21
CA ILE A 166 21.49 -43.03 -4.39
C ILE A 166 22.87 -43.11 -5.03
N GLN A 167 23.40 -42.01 -5.57
CA GLN A 167 24.82 -41.95 -5.93
C GLN A 167 25.62 -42.09 -4.62
N ALA A 168 25.61 -43.30 -4.05
CA ALA A 168 26.72 -43.86 -3.35
C ALA A 168 27.85 -43.77 -4.37
N GLY A 169 28.69 -42.74 -4.23
CA GLY A 169 29.93 -42.68 -4.96
C GLY A 169 30.61 -44.04 -4.82
N LYS A 170 31.01 -44.62 -5.96
CA LYS A 170 31.67 -45.93 -6.09
C LYS A 170 32.26 -46.43 -4.77
N ALA A 171 31.56 -47.35 -4.11
CA ALA A 171 31.96 -47.94 -2.84
C ALA A 171 32.98 -49.09 -3.04
N ASP A 172 33.91 -48.93 -3.98
CA ASP A 172 34.94 -49.96 -4.26
C ASP A 172 36.33 -49.53 -3.78
N GLY A 173 36.49 -48.30 -3.29
CA GLY A 173 37.74 -47.82 -2.69
C GLY A 173 37.67 -47.87 -1.17
N LYS A 174 38.62 -48.53 -0.52
CA LYS A 174 38.89 -48.31 0.91
C LYS A 174 39.28 -46.84 1.08
N TYR A 175 38.34 -46.00 1.47
CA TYR A 175 38.64 -44.62 1.83
C TYR A 175 39.62 -44.60 3.00
N THR A 176 40.55 -43.67 2.97
CA THR A 176 41.56 -43.49 4.00
C THR A 176 41.50 -42.08 4.58
N LYS A 177 42.22 -41.87 5.67
CA LYS A 177 42.44 -40.54 6.23
C LYS A 177 42.93 -39.52 5.19
N ALA A 178 43.73 -39.96 4.22
CA ALA A 178 44.27 -39.10 3.17
C ALA A 178 43.19 -38.60 2.20
N ASP A 179 42.05 -39.28 2.09
CA ASP A 179 40.94 -38.89 1.21
C ASP A 179 39.97 -37.92 1.91
N VAL A 180 39.76 -38.11 3.22
CA VAL A 180 38.77 -37.33 4.00
C VAL A 180 39.34 -36.00 4.47
N GLN A 181 40.60 -35.97 4.93
CA GLN A 181 41.20 -34.75 5.50
C GLN A 181 41.25 -33.57 4.51
N PRO A 182 41.63 -33.76 3.23
CA PRO A 182 41.61 -32.67 2.25
C PRO A 182 40.20 -32.11 2.01
N LEU A 183 39.16 -32.96 2.06
CA LEU A 183 37.78 -32.51 1.89
C LEU A 183 37.32 -31.62 3.04
N LEU A 184 37.60 -32.01 4.29
CA LEU A 184 37.29 -31.19 5.45
C LEU A 184 38.10 -29.89 5.47
N ALA A 185 39.39 -29.95 5.11
CA ALA A 185 40.23 -28.77 4.99
C ALA A 185 39.70 -27.81 3.91
N ARG A 186 39.29 -28.34 2.75
CA ARG A 186 38.68 -27.55 1.67
C ARG A 186 37.34 -26.94 2.10
N ALA A 187 36.47 -27.70 2.77
CA ALA A 187 35.20 -27.20 3.28
C ALA A 187 35.42 -26.02 4.24
N ARG A 188 36.33 -26.17 5.21
CA ARG A 188 36.71 -25.11 6.16
C ARG A 188 37.31 -23.90 5.46
N ALA A 189 38.25 -24.11 4.53
CA ALA A 189 38.85 -23.03 3.76
C ALA A 189 37.80 -22.25 2.94
N THR A 190 36.83 -22.96 2.37
CA THR A 190 35.76 -22.35 1.57
C THR A 190 34.77 -21.59 2.46
N MET A 191 34.40 -22.16 3.62
CA MET A 191 33.62 -21.48 4.65
C MET A 191 34.30 -20.20 5.11
N LEU A 192 35.61 -20.24 5.41
CA LEU A 192 36.39 -19.06 5.80
C LEU A 192 36.44 -18.02 4.68
N LYS A 193 36.72 -18.44 3.44
CA LYS A 193 36.77 -17.54 2.27
C LYS A 193 35.42 -16.86 2.02
N LYS A 194 34.31 -17.59 2.18
CA LYS A 194 32.96 -17.06 2.04
C LYS A 194 32.48 -16.33 3.30
N GLY A 195 33.14 -16.50 4.44
CA GLY A 195 32.66 -16.02 5.74
C GLY A 195 31.38 -16.73 6.22
N VAL A 196 31.19 -17.99 5.86
CA VAL A 196 30.04 -18.81 6.30
C VAL A 196 30.43 -19.52 7.59
N LEU A 197 29.60 -19.39 8.63
CA LEU A 197 29.77 -20.11 9.88
C LEU A 197 28.97 -21.42 9.83
N VAL A 198 29.32 -22.40 10.67
CA VAL A 198 28.58 -23.68 10.76
C VAL A 198 27.08 -23.46 10.99
N PRO A 199 26.62 -22.54 11.87
CA PRO A 199 25.19 -22.25 12.04
C PRO A 199 24.51 -21.59 10.84
N ASP A 200 25.28 -21.10 9.87
CA ASP A 200 24.76 -20.51 8.64
C ASP A 200 24.45 -21.56 7.56
N LEU A 201 24.89 -22.81 7.76
CA LEU A 201 24.61 -23.90 6.84
C LEU A 201 23.15 -24.39 6.99
N PRO A 202 22.55 -24.97 5.93
CA PRO A 202 21.24 -25.62 6.01
C PRO A 202 21.21 -26.69 7.11
N GLY A 203 20.07 -26.87 7.79
CA GLY A 203 19.94 -27.72 8.98
C GLY A 203 20.67 -29.07 8.94
N PRO A 204 20.50 -29.90 7.88
CA PRO A 204 21.21 -31.17 7.76
C PRO A 204 22.74 -31.03 7.65
N ALA A 205 23.23 -29.92 7.11
CA ALA A 205 24.64 -29.68 6.88
C ALA A 205 25.41 -29.20 8.12
N GLN A 206 24.71 -28.68 9.14
CA GLN A 206 25.34 -28.18 10.37
C GLN A 206 26.03 -29.29 11.18
N GLY A 207 25.54 -30.53 11.07
CA GLY A 207 26.09 -31.70 11.76
C GLY A 207 27.18 -32.45 10.99
N LEU A 208 27.33 -32.21 9.68
CA LEU A 208 28.18 -33.03 8.80
C LEU A 208 29.66 -32.98 9.17
N GLU A 209 30.16 -31.83 9.66
CA GLU A 209 31.55 -31.73 10.13
C GLU A 209 31.79 -32.60 11.37
N GLY A 210 30.85 -32.57 12.32
CA GLY A 210 30.91 -33.40 13.53
C GLY A 210 30.73 -34.89 13.22
N GLU A 211 29.82 -35.22 12.31
CA GLU A 211 29.60 -36.59 11.85
C GLU A 211 30.81 -37.16 11.10
N SER A 212 31.42 -36.38 10.22
CA SER A 212 32.66 -36.78 9.53
C SER A 212 33.80 -36.98 10.52
N THR A 213 33.96 -36.08 11.49
CA THR A 213 35.00 -36.18 12.53
C THR A 213 34.80 -37.41 13.43
N ARG A 214 33.55 -37.69 13.82
CA ARG A 214 33.20 -38.87 14.61
C ARG A 214 33.46 -40.15 13.82
N ALA A 215 33.02 -40.22 12.56
CA ALA A 215 33.26 -41.37 11.71
C ALA A 215 34.76 -41.63 11.46
N MET A 216 35.59 -40.58 11.35
CA MET A 216 37.06 -40.75 11.31
C MET A 216 37.62 -41.34 12.61
N ALA A 217 37.06 -40.98 13.77
CA ALA A 217 37.48 -41.52 15.07
C ALA A 217 37.05 -43.00 15.23
N ASP A 218 35.88 -43.35 14.71
CA ASP A 218 35.33 -44.71 14.73
C ASP A 218 35.98 -45.64 13.68
N GLY A 219 36.87 -45.11 12.82
CA GLY A 219 37.52 -45.86 11.74
C GLY A 219 36.62 -46.12 10.52
N ASP A 220 35.41 -45.55 10.48
CA ASP A 220 34.49 -45.61 9.33
C ASP A 220 34.82 -44.49 8.32
N TRP A 221 35.85 -44.75 7.54
CA TRP A 221 36.33 -43.80 6.52
C TRP A 221 35.33 -43.58 5.39
N GLY A 222 34.45 -44.55 5.11
CA GLY A 222 33.42 -44.42 4.07
C GLY A 222 32.36 -43.42 4.47
N LYS A 223 31.85 -43.53 5.69
CA LYS A 223 30.91 -42.56 6.25
C LYS A 223 31.56 -41.19 6.42
N ALA A 224 32.82 -41.15 6.87
CA ALA A 224 33.56 -39.91 7.02
C ALA A 224 33.74 -39.16 5.69
N TYR A 225 34.07 -39.89 4.63
CA TYR A 225 34.21 -39.35 3.28
C TYR A 225 32.88 -38.80 2.74
N PHE A 226 31.80 -39.56 2.87
CA PHE A 226 30.48 -39.12 2.38
C PHE A 226 30.00 -37.85 3.08
N ALA A 227 30.12 -37.79 4.41
CA ALA A 227 29.77 -36.61 5.19
C ALA A 227 30.64 -35.39 4.82
N ALA A 228 31.95 -35.60 4.63
CA ALA A 228 32.87 -34.52 4.20
C ALA A 228 32.57 -34.03 2.78
N ALA A 229 32.30 -34.93 1.84
CA ALA A 229 31.96 -34.59 0.46
C ALA A 229 30.63 -33.83 0.39
N GLN A 230 29.62 -34.27 1.16
CA GLN A 230 28.34 -33.58 1.27
C GLN A 230 28.51 -32.19 1.90
N LEU A 231 29.36 -32.04 2.93
CA LEU A 231 29.67 -30.75 3.51
C LEU A 231 30.32 -29.81 2.48
N VAL A 232 31.29 -30.28 1.69
CA VAL A 232 31.91 -29.49 0.62
C VAL A 232 30.85 -29.03 -0.39
N ALA A 233 30.00 -29.94 -0.87
CA ALA A 233 28.95 -29.60 -1.83
C ALA A 233 27.96 -28.56 -1.27
N MET A 234 27.56 -28.69 -0.01
CA MET A 234 26.67 -27.75 0.65
C MET A 234 27.32 -26.37 0.83
N VAL A 235 28.57 -26.32 1.29
CA VAL A 235 29.34 -25.07 1.42
C VAL A 235 29.54 -24.38 0.07
N ASP A 236 29.84 -25.16 -0.98
CA ASP A 236 30.01 -24.65 -2.34
C ASP A 236 28.68 -24.09 -2.89
N ALA A 237 27.55 -24.73 -2.57
CA ALA A 237 26.21 -24.29 -2.95
C ALA A 237 25.71 -23.04 -2.20
N VAL A 238 26.27 -22.70 -1.02
CA VAL A 238 25.88 -21.48 -0.30
C VAL A 238 26.21 -20.25 -1.14
N LYS A 239 25.18 -19.49 -1.47
CA LYS A 239 25.26 -18.16 -2.10
C LYS A 239 25.08 -17.10 -1.02
N ILE A 240 25.99 -16.13 -1.00
CA ILE A 240 25.89 -14.96 -0.11
C ILE A 240 25.00 -13.94 -0.81
N ASP A 241 23.70 -14.10 -0.65
CA ASP A 241 22.68 -13.22 -1.21
C ASP A 241 21.94 -12.46 -0.11
N ARG A 242 20.94 -11.68 -0.53
CA ARG A 242 20.08 -10.92 0.36
C ARG A 242 19.44 -11.79 1.45
N ALA A 243 18.93 -12.96 1.08
CA ALA A 243 18.24 -13.87 1.99
C ALA A 243 19.20 -14.49 3.01
N PHE A 244 20.42 -14.81 2.57
CA PHE A 244 21.48 -15.29 3.46
C PHE A 244 21.81 -14.27 4.56
N ILE A 245 22.03 -13.00 4.17
CA ILE A 245 22.37 -11.93 5.12
C ILE A 245 21.23 -11.67 6.09
N GLN A 246 19.98 -11.63 5.62
CA GLN A 246 18.80 -11.46 6.48
C GLN A 246 18.70 -12.58 7.53
N THR A 247 18.81 -13.83 7.09
CA THR A 247 18.72 -14.99 8.00
C THR A 247 19.84 -14.95 9.05
N LYS A 248 21.05 -14.55 8.64
CA LYS A 248 22.20 -14.40 9.53
C LYS A 248 22.00 -13.27 10.54
N MET A 249 21.49 -12.12 10.12
CA MET A 249 21.13 -11.02 11.02
C MET A 249 20.10 -11.46 12.06
N THR A 250 19.07 -12.23 11.67
CA THR A 250 18.07 -12.75 12.61
C THR A 250 18.72 -13.63 13.67
N ARG A 251 19.55 -14.61 13.27
CA ARG A 251 20.27 -15.47 14.21
C ARG A 251 21.18 -14.68 15.16
N LEU A 252 21.97 -13.77 14.60
CA LEU A 252 22.89 -12.94 15.37
C LEU A 252 22.13 -12.07 16.39
N SER A 253 21.00 -11.46 15.98
CA SER A 253 20.16 -10.66 16.88
C SER A 253 19.58 -11.49 18.03
N ALA A 254 19.24 -12.76 17.78
CA ALA A 254 18.80 -13.68 18.83
C ALA A 254 19.94 -14.02 19.80
N GLN A 255 21.15 -14.20 19.28
CA GLN A 255 22.35 -14.44 20.08
C GLN A 255 22.72 -13.23 20.96
N VAL A 256 22.68 -12.01 20.41
CA VAL A 256 22.90 -10.76 21.15
C VAL A 256 21.92 -10.63 22.33
N LYS A 257 20.63 -10.93 22.09
CA LYS A 257 19.61 -10.90 23.14
C LYS A 257 19.88 -11.93 24.23
N ALA A 258 20.42 -13.09 23.86
CA ALA A 258 20.74 -14.14 24.81
C ALA A 258 22.00 -13.84 25.63
N SER A 259 23.01 -13.19 25.04
CA SER A 259 24.32 -12.97 25.68
C SER A 259 24.38 -11.76 26.64
N LYS A 260 23.35 -10.89 26.66
CA LYS A 260 23.28 -9.68 27.51
C LYS A 260 24.61 -8.89 27.57
N PRO A 261 25.12 -8.42 26.42
CA PRO A 261 26.38 -7.69 26.37
C PRO A 261 26.31 -6.37 27.17
N ASP A 262 27.46 -5.93 27.68
CA ASP A 262 27.65 -4.67 28.39
C ASP A 262 27.49 -3.45 27.46
N ASP A 263 27.37 -2.26 28.03
CA ASP A 263 27.06 -1.03 27.29
C ASP A 263 28.11 -0.68 26.22
N ALA A 264 29.40 -0.96 26.50
CA ALA A 264 30.47 -0.75 25.54
C ALA A 264 30.33 -1.68 24.32
N THR A 265 30.01 -2.96 24.56
CA THR A 265 29.76 -3.93 23.48
C THR A 265 28.48 -3.60 22.71
N ASN A 266 27.43 -3.10 23.37
CA ASN A 266 26.20 -2.63 22.70
C ASN A 266 26.46 -1.46 21.75
N GLN A 267 27.34 -0.54 22.13
CA GLN A 267 27.73 0.59 21.28
C GLN A 267 28.53 0.14 20.05
N GLN A 268 29.45 -0.80 20.22
CA GLN A 268 30.17 -1.41 19.09
C GLN A 268 29.23 -2.20 18.17
N LEU A 269 28.28 -2.92 18.76
CA LEU A 269 27.32 -3.75 18.03
C LEU A 269 26.38 -2.90 17.16
N SER A 270 25.87 -1.79 17.70
CA SER A 270 25.00 -0.87 16.97
C SER A 270 25.73 -0.17 15.81
N SER A 271 26.98 0.27 16.02
CA SER A 271 27.83 0.85 14.98
C SER A 271 28.09 -0.15 13.84
N ALA A 272 28.48 -1.38 14.18
CA ALA A 272 28.74 -2.41 13.20
C ALA A 272 27.46 -2.90 12.47
N LEU A 273 26.30 -2.91 13.14
CA LEU A 273 25.01 -3.18 12.48
C LEU A 273 24.64 -2.08 11.47
N SER A 274 24.94 -0.82 11.77
CA SER A 274 24.74 0.29 10.82
C SER A 274 25.58 0.10 9.55
N ASP A 275 26.86 -0.24 9.70
CA ASP A 275 27.77 -0.54 8.57
C ASP A 275 27.31 -1.77 7.77
N VAL A 276 26.79 -2.80 8.44
CA VAL A 276 26.17 -3.96 7.77
C VAL A 276 24.95 -3.55 6.95
N MET A 277 24.07 -2.71 7.49
CA MET A 277 22.87 -2.24 6.79
C MET A 277 23.22 -1.38 5.58
N GLN A 278 24.24 -0.53 5.70
CA GLN A 278 24.75 0.26 4.57
C GLN A 278 25.24 -0.67 3.45
N LYS A 279 26.15 -1.60 3.75
CA LYS A 279 26.67 -2.57 2.77
C LYS A 279 25.60 -3.47 2.16
N TYR A 280 24.58 -3.82 2.96
CA TYR A 280 23.43 -4.59 2.50
C TYR A 280 22.57 -3.80 1.51
N ASN A 281 22.35 -2.51 1.76
CA ASN A 281 21.62 -1.60 0.86
C ASN A 281 22.41 -1.34 -0.44
N ASP A 282 23.73 -1.24 -0.34
CA ASP A 282 24.65 -1.09 -1.48
C ASP A 282 24.79 -2.37 -2.32
N GLY A 283 24.15 -3.47 -1.91
CA GLY A 283 24.23 -4.78 -2.58
C GLY A 283 25.55 -5.51 -2.37
N ASN A 284 26.44 -5.01 -1.51
CA ASN A 284 27.72 -5.64 -1.18
C ASN A 284 27.56 -6.68 -0.06
N PHE A 285 26.92 -7.79 -0.39
CA PHE A 285 26.61 -8.85 0.58
C PHE A 285 27.86 -9.55 1.14
N ALA A 286 28.96 -9.61 0.37
CA ALA A 286 30.22 -10.19 0.84
C ALA A 286 30.84 -9.35 1.97
N ALA A 287 30.90 -8.03 1.81
CA ALA A 287 31.40 -7.13 2.84
C ALA A 287 30.45 -7.07 4.06
N ALA A 288 29.13 -7.12 3.83
CA ALA A 288 28.14 -7.23 4.90
C ALA A 288 28.34 -8.50 5.72
N ASN A 289 28.59 -9.64 5.06
CA ASN A 289 28.83 -10.92 5.74
C ASN A 289 30.11 -10.90 6.59
N GLN A 290 31.18 -10.29 6.09
CA GLN A 290 32.43 -10.16 6.85
C GLN A 290 32.23 -9.34 8.14
N ARG A 291 31.46 -8.25 8.07
CA ARG A 291 31.11 -7.47 9.26
C ARG A 291 30.22 -8.25 10.24
N LEU A 292 29.27 -9.03 9.74
CA LEU A 292 28.46 -9.91 10.59
C LEU A 292 29.31 -10.98 11.30
N ASN A 293 30.38 -11.47 10.67
CA ASN A 293 31.31 -12.40 11.34
C ASN A 293 32.13 -11.73 12.44
N GLN A 294 32.54 -10.47 12.25
CA GLN A 294 33.22 -9.70 13.29
C GLN A 294 32.29 -9.52 14.49
N LEU A 295 31.02 -9.19 14.24
CA LEU A 295 30.00 -9.11 15.29
C LEU A 295 29.79 -10.44 16.02
N ALA A 296 29.68 -11.55 15.27
CA ALA A 296 29.55 -12.88 15.87
C ALA A 296 30.77 -13.27 16.72
N GLY A 297 31.96 -12.75 16.40
CA GLY A 297 33.18 -12.93 17.19
C GLY A 297 33.18 -12.18 18.51
N LEU A 298 32.53 -11.02 18.59
CA LEU A 298 32.39 -10.23 19.83
C LEU A 298 31.38 -10.83 20.83
N LEU A 299 30.53 -11.75 20.37
CA LEU A 299 29.46 -12.39 21.17
C LEU A 299 29.83 -13.79 21.68
N LYS A 300 31.07 -14.23 21.45
CA LYS A 300 31.62 -15.49 21.97
C LYS A 300 32.38 -15.23 23.26
#